data_AF-H1XW10-F1
#
_entry.id   AF-H1XW10-F1
#
_cell.length_a   1.000
_cell.length_b   1.000
_cell.length_c   1.000
_cell.angle_alpha   90.00
_cell.angle_beta   90.00
_cell.angle_gamma   90.00
#
_symmetry.space_group_name_H-M   'P 1'
#
loop_
_entity.id
_entity.type
_entity.pdbx_description
1 polymer ?
#
loop_
_entity_poly.entity_id
_entity_poly.type
_entity_poly.pdbx_seq_one_letter_code
_entity_poly.pdbx_strand_id
1 'polypeptide(L)'
;MQGRNIFTSSEINYIKDLLRQKSQTSRSAQKSIRSKLRKIGFYISDFDQSQSGFTEADFNLLIKKGYIKIKESNESTDIQRNLSTVSDNSKNFDEIRNLHKPEKVNVLYIGESPPSGGTFFYLANSNLFFCIKSAFEESYSHEFSNLEFLDFFKNCKCYLDDLCLVPINNKTDFEREQLRKEGISQLSIRINDYNPKAIIVVMKSLEMYVKQAIKLAGVKLQYFNTTSFPSFSAKNKKNCFFENVKIINELIKLKIIQNNT
;
A
#
# COMPACT_ATOMS: atom_id res chain seq x y z
N MET A 1 -6.29 34.10 -2.12
CA MET A 1 -5.76 32.73 -2.02
C MET A 1 -4.29 32.81 -1.65
N GLN A 2 -3.87 32.14 -0.58
CA GLN A 2 -2.45 32.04 -0.18
C GLN A 2 -1.81 30.73 -0.66
N GLY A 3 -2.62 29.70 -0.92
CA GLY A 3 -2.20 28.40 -1.42
C GLY A 3 -2.30 28.23 -2.93
N ARG A 4 -1.78 27.10 -3.41
CA ARG A 4 -2.01 26.62 -4.78
C ARG A 4 -3.31 25.85 -4.87
N ASN A 5 -3.89 25.82 -6.06
CA ASN A 5 -5.11 25.07 -6.38
C ASN A 5 -4.91 24.01 -7.48
N ILE A 6 -3.67 23.84 -7.95
CA ILE A 6 -3.29 22.81 -8.91
C ILE A 6 -2.35 21.84 -8.20
N PHE A 7 -2.70 20.56 -8.20
CA PHE A 7 -2.00 19.51 -7.49
C PHE A 7 -1.89 18.26 -8.38
N THR A 8 -0.84 17.47 -8.23
CA THR A 8 -0.79 16.14 -8.86
C THR A 8 -1.79 15.20 -8.19
N SER A 9 -2.09 14.07 -8.83
CA SER A 9 -2.95 13.04 -8.24
C SER A 9 -2.43 12.51 -6.90
N SER A 10 -1.11 12.42 -6.73
CA SER A 10 -0.48 11.99 -5.47
C SER A 10 -0.65 13.04 -4.36
N GLU A 11 -0.48 14.32 -4.68
CA GLU A 11 -0.69 15.43 -3.75
C GLU A 11 -2.15 15.54 -3.32
N ILE A 12 -3.10 15.32 -4.23
CA ILE A 12 -4.53 15.27 -3.88
C ILE A 12 -4.83 14.15 -2.89
N ASN A 13 -4.30 12.93 -3.12
CA ASN A 13 -4.51 11.83 -2.19
C ASN A 13 -3.90 12.12 -0.82
N TYR A 14 -2.70 12.71 -0.80
CA TYR A 14 -2.05 13.11 0.45
C TYR A 14 -2.85 14.19 1.22
N ILE A 15 -3.47 15.14 0.52
CA ILE A 15 -4.38 16.13 1.14
C ILE A 15 -5.60 15.42 1.76
N LYS A 16 -6.22 14.49 1.04
CA LYS A 16 -7.38 13.71 1.55
C LYS A 16 -7.04 12.96 2.83
N ASP A 17 -5.90 12.28 2.86
CA ASP A 17 -5.45 11.53 4.04
C ASP A 17 -5.21 12.44 5.25
N LEU A 18 -4.60 13.61 5.04
CA LEU A 18 -4.41 14.61 6.09
C LEU A 18 -5.75 15.15 6.61
N LEU A 19 -6.74 15.35 5.73
CA LEU A 19 -8.08 15.82 6.13
C LEU A 19 -8.86 14.76 6.93
N ARG A 20 -8.76 13.47 6.56
CA ARG A 20 -9.31 12.34 7.33
C ARG A 20 -8.71 12.28 8.74
N GLN A 21 -7.39 12.38 8.84
CA GLN A 21 -6.68 12.42 10.12
C GLN A 21 -7.10 13.66 10.94
N LYS A 22 -7.35 14.81 10.30
CA LYS A 22 -7.81 16.02 10.99
C LYS A 22 -9.16 15.81 11.66
N SER A 23 -10.10 15.13 11.01
CA SER A 23 -11.44 14.87 11.57
C SER A 23 -11.43 13.93 12.77
N GLN A 24 -10.40 13.10 12.92
CA GLN A 24 -10.33 12.06 13.97
C GLN A 24 -9.44 12.43 15.16
N THR A 25 -8.82 13.61 15.14
CA THR A 25 -7.79 14.00 16.13
C THR A 25 -8.23 15.18 16.99
N SER A 26 -7.68 15.24 18.21
CA SER A 26 -7.95 16.31 19.18
C SER A 26 -7.52 17.69 18.65
N ARG A 27 -8.12 18.77 19.17
CA ARG A 27 -7.86 20.15 18.71
C ARG A 27 -6.37 20.52 18.67
N SER A 28 -5.56 20.03 19.61
CA SER A 28 -4.11 20.29 19.63
C SER A 28 -3.36 19.57 18.51
N ALA A 29 -3.74 18.33 18.18
CA ALA A 29 -3.15 17.54 17.10
C ALA A 29 -3.52 18.05 15.70
N GLN A 30 -4.70 18.67 15.55
CA GLN A 30 -5.12 19.30 14.29
C GLN A 30 -4.17 20.43 13.84
N LYS A 31 -3.49 21.11 14.77
CA LYS A 31 -2.49 22.16 14.45
C LYS A 31 -1.32 21.60 13.63
N SER A 32 -0.83 20.42 13.99
CA SER A 32 0.26 19.73 13.27
C SER A 32 -0.17 19.34 11.85
N ILE A 33 -1.39 18.85 11.70
CA ILE A 33 -1.96 18.47 10.40
C ILE A 33 -2.13 19.70 9.49
N ARG A 34 -2.64 20.81 10.03
CA ARG A 34 -2.72 22.08 9.28
C ARG A 34 -1.35 22.58 8.84
N SER A 35 -0.31 22.39 9.65
CA SER A 35 1.06 22.72 9.25
C SER A 35 1.52 21.87 8.05
N LYS A 36 1.24 20.57 8.04
CA LYS A 36 1.54 19.68 6.90
C LYS A 36 0.82 20.09 5.62
N LEU A 37 -0.47 20.44 5.71
CA LEU A 37 -1.25 20.93 4.57
C LEU A 37 -0.66 22.24 3.99
N ARG A 38 -0.23 23.16 4.86
CA ARG A 38 0.42 24.40 4.41
C ARG A 38 1.76 24.16 3.73
N LYS A 39 2.55 23.18 4.18
CA LYS A 39 3.84 22.83 3.55
C LYS A 39 3.69 22.39 2.09
N ILE A 40 2.59 21.73 1.75
CA ILE A 40 2.28 21.34 0.36
C ILE A 40 1.48 22.41 -0.39
N GLY A 41 1.33 23.61 0.19
CA GLY A 41 0.66 24.74 -0.43
C GLY A 41 -0.87 24.68 -0.39
N PHE A 42 -1.49 23.83 0.44
CA PHE A 42 -2.94 23.78 0.60
C PHE A 42 -3.39 24.49 1.89
N TYR A 43 -4.18 25.56 1.75
CA TYR A 43 -4.66 26.36 2.87
C TYR A 43 -6.17 26.23 2.98
N ILE A 44 -6.64 25.57 4.03
CA ILE A 44 -8.09 25.40 4.30
C ILE A 44 -8.82 26.76 4.30
N SER A 45 -8.18 27.80 4.84
CA SER A 45 -8.73 29.16 4.92
C SER A 45 -8.98 29.83 3.57
N ASP A 46 -8.41 29.31 2.49
CA ASP A 46 -8.72 29.79 1.14
C ASP A 46 -10.12 29.36 0.68
N PHE A 47 -10.70 28.33 1.29
CA PHE A 47 -11.96 27.72 0.86
C PHE A 47 -13.03 27.64 1.96
N ASP A 48 -12.63 27.73 3.23
CA ASP A 48 -13.53 27.74 4.38
C ASP A 48 -13.04 28.73 5.44
N GLN A 49 -13.78 29.84 5.59
CA GLN A 49 -13.53 30.88 6.60
C GLN A 49 -14.40 30.72 7.84
N SER A 50 -15.36 29.79 7.83
CA SER A 50 -16.38 29.66 8.87
C SER A 50 -15.86 29.02 10.17
N GLN A 51 -14.65 28.44 10.14
CA GLN A 51 -14.07 27.64 11.23
C GLN A 51 -14.96 26.46 11.68
N SER A 52 -16.01 26.14 10.91
CA SER A 52 -17.01 25.11 11.25
C SER A 52 -16.50 23.69 11.01
N GLY A 53 -15.38 23.56 10.30
CA GLY A 53 -14.60 22.33 10.21
C GLY A 53 -14.56 21.77 8.81
N PHE A 54 -13.57 22.19 8.04
CA PHE A 54 -13.29 21.62 6.72
C PHE A 54 -12.88 20.14 6.76
N THR A 55 -13.52 19.32 5.93
CA THR A 55 -13.38 17.86 5.85
C THR A 55 -12.89 17.39 4.46
N GLU A 56 -12.66 16.08 4.32
CA GLU A 56 -12.39 15.48 3.00
C GLU A 56 -13.57 15.63 2.04
N ALA A 57 -14.81 15.57 2.52
CA ALA A 57 -15.99 15.74 1.69
C ALA A 57 -16.04 17.13 1.04
N ASP A 58 -15.69 18.16 1.81
CA ASP A 58 -15.58 19.53 1.32
C ASP A 58 -14.49 19.66 0.26
N PHE A 59 -13.33 19.04 0.50
CA PHE A 59 -12.25 19.00 -0.47
C PHE A 59 -12.64 18.27 -1.77
N ASN A 60 -13.34 17.14 -1.67
CA ASN A 60 -13.88 16.43 -2.83
C ASN A 60 -14.87 17.30 -3.61
N LEU A 61 -15.69 18.09 -2.93
CA LEU A 61 -16.60 19.04 -3.56
C LEU A 61 -15.84 20.14 -4.32
N LEU A 62 -14.71 20.62 -3.79
CA LEU A 62 -13.86 21.58 -4.51
C LEU A 62 -13.25 21.00 -5.78
N ILE A 63 -12.84 19.74 -5.77
CA ILE A 63 -12.36 19.04 -6.97
C ILE A 63 -13.50 18.90 -7.98
N LYS A 64 -14.68 18.43 -7.54
CA LYS A 64 -15.87 18.26 -8.39
C LYS A 64 -16.33 19.57 -9.02
N LYS A 65 -16.23 20.68 -8.29
CA LYS A 65 -16.55 22.03 -8.77
C LYS A 65 -15.42 22.68 -9.59
N GLY A 66 -14.26 22.02 -9.74
CA GLY A 66 -13.12 22.52 -10.51
C GLY A 66 -12.31 23.62 -9.82
N TYR A 67 -12.57 23.92 -8.54
CA TYR A 67 -11.78 24.86 -7.75
C TYR A 67 -10.39 24.31 -7.42
N ILE A 68 -10.26 22.98 -7.32
CA ILE A 68 -9.00 22.26 -7.22
C ILE A 68 -8.81 21.45 -8.50
N LYS A 69 -7.68 21.64 -9.19
CA LYS A 69 -7.38 21.02 -10.49
C LYS A 69 -6.25 19.99 -10.35
N ILE A 70 -6.35 18.92 -11.12
CA ILE A 70 -5.30 17.91 -11.23
C ILE A 70 -4.31 18.36 -12.30
N LYS A 71 -3.01 18.39 -11.97
CA LYS A 71 -1.94 18.60 -12.94
C LYS A 71 -1.75 17.31 -13.74
N GLU A 72 -2.32 17.25 -14.93
CA GLU A 72 -2.07 16.16 -15.88
C GLU A 72 -0.65 16.30 -16.44
N SER A 73 0.14 15.23 -16.38
CA SER A 73 1.38 15.10 -17.13
C SER A 73 1.02 14.56 -18.51
N ASN A 74 1.31 15.34 -19.56
CA ASN A 74 1.16 14.92 -20.94
C ASN A 74 2.18 13.83 -21.27
N GLU A 75 1.86 12.58 -20.95
CA GLU A 75 2.41 11.43 -21.66
C GLU A 75 1.29 10.44 -21.98
N SER A 76 1.04 10.34 -23.28
CA SER A 76 0.49 9.18 -23.97
C SER A 76 -1.03 8.99 -23.90
N THR A 77 -1.70 9.91 -24.59
CA THR A 77 -2.91 9.66 -25.39
C THR A 77 -2.80 8.31 -26.11
N ASP A 78 -3.60 7.32 -25.70
CA ASP A 78 -4.21 6.28 -26.57
C ASP A 78 -5.00 5.22 -25.77
N ILE A 79 -4.88 5.17 -24.44
CA ILE A 79 -5.65 4.23 -23.60
C ILE A 79 -7.02 4.82 -23.18
N GLN A 80 -7.25 6.11 -23.39
CA GLN A 80 -8.38 6.86 -22.80
C GLN A 80 -9.75 6.70 -23.48
N ARG A 81 -9.90 5.97 -24.60
CA ARG A 81 -11.21 5.85 -25.26
C ARG A 81 -12.15 4.78 -24.69
N ASN A 82 -11.70 3.89 -23.79
CA ASN A 82 -12.52 2.78 -23.30
C ASN A 82 -12.88 2.81 -21.80
N LEU A 83 -12.61 3.90 -21.07
CA LEU A 83 -12.95 3.99 -19.63
C LEU A 83 -14.06 5.01 -19.30
N SER A 84 -14.68 5.65 -20.28
CA SER A 84 -15.67 6.72 -20.07
C SER A 84 -17.09 6.24 -19.74
N THR A 85 -17.27 4.99 -19.28
CA THR A 85 -18.57 4.53 -18.76
C THR A 85 -18.45 3.60 -17.56
N VAL A 86 -17.79 4.00 -16.46
CA VAL A 86 -18.23 3.57 -15.12
C VAL A 86 -17.91 4.66 -14.10
N SER A 87 -18.93 5.42 -13.74
CA SER A 87 -18.98 6.21 -12.52
C SER A 87 -19.50 5.32 -11.38
N ASP A 88 -18.62 4.83 -10.49
CA ASP A 88 -18.82 4.89 -9.04
C ASP A 88 -17.63 4.32 -8.23
N ASN A 89 -17.51 4.80 -7.00
CA ASN A 89 -16.42 4.55 -6.05
C ASN A 89 -16.36 3.11 -5.50
N SER A 90 -15.62 2.24 -6.18
CA SER A 90 -14.78 1.25 -5.49
C SER A 90 -13.53 1.02 -6.32
N LYS A 91 -12.35 1.43 -5.83
CA LYS A 91 -11.11 0.89 -6.39
C LYS A 91 -11.15 -0.60 -6.09
N ASN A 92 -11.41 -1.42 -7.10
CA ASN A 92 -11.35 -2.86 -6.95
C ASN A 92 -9.88 -3.24 -6.77
N PHE A 93 -9.44 -3.34 -5.51
CA PHE A 93 -8.04 -3.66 -5.19
C PHE A 93 -7.64 -5.02 -5.76
N ASP A 94 -8.59 -5.94 -5.96
CA ASP A 94 -8.32 -7.25 -6.54
C ASP A 94 -7.99 -7.16 -8.03
N GLU A 95 -8.69 -6.31 -8.80
CA GLU A 95 -8.36 -6.04 -10.21
C GLU A 95 -6.95 -5.45 -10.35
N ILE A 96 -6.63 -4.45 -9.52
CA ILE A 96 -5.30 -3.83 -9.50
C ILE A 96 -4.25 -4.87 -9.11
N ARG A 97 -4.50 -5.66 -8.06
CA ARG A 97 -3.58 -6.72 -7.60
C ARG A 97 -3.32 -7.72 -8.72
N ASN A 98 -4.36 -8.14 -9.45
CA ASN A 98 -4.27 -9.11 -10.54
C ASN A 98 -3.43 -8.60 -11.71
N LEU A 99 -3.48 -7.29 -12.03
CA LEU A 99 -2.65 -6.71 -13.09
C LEU A 99 -1.14 -6.88 -12.83
N HIS A 100 -0.76 -6.85 -11.55
CA HIS A 100 0.64 -7.03 -11.10
C HIS A 100 1.00 -8.46 -10.74
N LYS A 101 0.09 -9.43 -10.89
CA LYS A 101 0.39 -10.84 -10.61
C LYS A 101 1.33 -11.41 -11.69
N PRO A 102 2.48 -11.98 -11.32
CA PRO A 102 3.33 -12.68 -12.29
C PRO A 102 2.71 -14.03 -12.68
N GLU A 103 3.07 -14.57 -13.85
CA GLU A 103 2.64 -15.91 -14.29
C GLU A 103 3.00 -17.01 -13.28
N LYS A 104 4.15 -16.83 -12.61
CA LYS A 104 4.60 -17.70 -11.51
C LYS A 104 5.01 -16.84 -10.32
N VAL A 105 4.50 -17.20 -9.14
CA VAL A 105 4.88 -16.57 -7.87
C VAL A 105 6.02 -17.37 -7.25
N ASN A 106 7.23 -16.80 -7.16
CA ASN A 106 8.34 -17.40 -6.42
C ASN A 106 8.36 -16.90 -4.97
N VAL A 107 8.06 -15.62 -4.76
CA VAL A 107 8.08 -14.96 -3.45
C VAL A 107 6.70 -14.38 -3.18
N LEU A 108 6.04 -14.87 -2.15
CA LEU A 108 4.74 -14.37 -1.72
C LEU A 108 4.90 -13.55 -0.44
N TYR A 109 4.69 -12.24 -0.56
CA TYR A 109 4.48 -11.35 0.57
C TYR A 109 3.04 -11.49 1.06
N ILE A 110 2.84 -11.57 2.37
CA ILE A 110 1.51 -11.72 2.97
C ILE A 110 1.25 -10.58 3.95
N GLY A 111 0.28 -9.72 3.60
CA GLY A 111 -0.30 -8.70 4.46
C GLY A 111 -1.49 -9.20 5.28
N GLU A 112 -2.10 -8.32 6.06
CA GLU A 112 -3.27 -8.67 6.88
C GLU A 112 -4.56 -8.68 6.07
N SER A 113 -4.83 -7.58 5.36
CA SER A 113 -6.05 -7.34 4.61
C SER A 113 -5.83 -6.19 3.63
N PRO A 114 -6.60 -6.11 2.54
CA PRO A 114 -6.64 -4.91 1.74
C PRO A 114 -7.06 -3.70 2.58
N PRO A 115 -6.63 -2.49 2.19
CA PRO A 115 -7.00 -1.27 2.90
C PRO A 115 -8.49 -0.97 2.70
N SER A 116 -9.12 -0.27 3.66
CA SER A 116 -10.48 0.27 3.49
C SER A 116 -10.55 1.45 2.51
N GLY A 117 -9.39 1.96 2.08
CA GLY A 117 -9.24 3.02 1.09
C GLY A 117 -7.92 3.78 1.25
N GLY A 118 -7.66 4.73 0.35
CA GLY A 118 -6.50 5.64 0.41
C GLY A 118 -5.24 5.02 -0.19
N THR A 119 -4.53 4.20 0.59
CA THR A 119 -3.19 3.68 0.23
C THR A 119 -3.21 2.19 -0.04
N PHE A 120 -2.57 1.73 -1.12
CA PHE A 120 -2.42 0.31 -1.48
C PHE A 120 -1.03 0.04 -2.05
N PHE A 121 -0.50 -1.18 -1.88
CA PHE A 121 0.85 -1.53 -2.35
C PHE A 121 0.99 -1.28 -3.86
N TYR A 122 0.06 -1.83 -4.64
CA TYR A 122 0.06 -1.75 -6.10
C TYR A 122 -0.41 -0.40 -6.67
N LEU A 123 -0.78 0.56 -5.81
CA LEU A 123 -0.97 1.96 -6.20
C LEU A 123 0.30 2.81 -5.99
N ALA A 124 1.43 2.18 -5.64
CA ALA A 124 2.71 2.83 -5.39
C ALA A 124 2.64 4.02 -4.40
N ASN A 125 1.73 3.94 -3.42
CA ASN A 125 1.42 5.05 -2.53
C ASN A 125 1.36 4.67 -1.04
N SER A 126 1.70 3.42 -0.68
CA SER A 126 1.67 2.94 0.70
C SER A 126 3.05 2.99 1.35
N ASN A 127 3.09 3.11 2.68
CA ASN A 127 4.36 2.99 3.43
C ASN A 127 5.04 1.63 3.19
N LEU A 128 4.25 0.57 2.99
CA LEU A 128 4.76 -0.75 2.70
C LEU A 128 5.46 -0.79 1.35
N PHE A 129 4.84 -0.20 0.32
CA PHE A 129 5.44 -0.05 -1.00
C PHE A 129 6.81 0.63 -0.92
N PHE A 130 6.88 1.81 -0.29
CA PHE A 130 8.15 2.54 -0.19
C PHE A 130 9.20 1.80 0.64
N CYS A 131 8.82 1.10 1.72
CA CYS A 131 9.76 0.30 2.50
C CYS A 131 10.39 -0.82 1.66
N ILE A 132 9.54 -1.60 0.96
CA ILE A 132 10.01 -2.73 0.15
C ILE A 132 10.82 -2.21 -1.05
N LYS A 133 10.35 -1.16 -1.75
CA LYS A 133 11.09 -0.50 -2.83
C LYS A 133 12.50 -0.13 -2.39
N SER A 134 12.63 0.64 -1.30
CA SER A 134 13.95 1.05 -0.81
C SER A 134 14.84 -0.12 -0.41
N ALA A 135 14.27 -1.20 0.11
CA ALA A 135 15.04 -2.40 0.43
C ALA A 135 15.56 -3.12 -0.84
N PHE A 136 14.77 -3.14 -1.92
CA PHE A 136 15.24 -3.61 -3.22
C PHE A 136 16.30 -2.68 -3.81
N GLU A 137 16.12 -1.37 -3.72
CA GLU A 137 17.11 -0.40 -4.21
C GLU A 137 18.47 -0.58 -3.55
N GLU A 138 18.48 -0.80 -2.23
CA GLU A 138 19.68 -1.11 -1.46
C GLU A 138 20.31 -2.44 -1.92
N SER A 139 19.52 -3.51 -1.98
CA SER A 139 20.00 -4.85 -2.32
C SER A 139 20.54 -4.97 -3.75
N TYR A 140 19.98 -4.21 -4.70
CA TYR A 140 20.39 -4.21 -6.10
C TYR A 140 21.30 -3.03 -6.46
N SER A 141 21.56 -2.11 -5.51
CA SER A 141 22.31 -0.87 -5.75
C SER A 141 21.79 -0.10 -6.98
N HIS A 142 20.47 -0.01 -7.10
CA HIS A 142 19.78 0.59 -8.25
C HIS A 142 18.53 1.33 -7.80
N GLU A 143 18.40 2.61 -8.16
CA GLU A 143 17.20 3.39 -7.86
C GLU A 143 16.12 3.15 -8.93
N PHE A 144 14.89 2.96 -8.49
CA PHE A 144 13.74 2.77 -9.39
C PHE A 144 12.80 3.98 -9.32
N SER A 145 12.14 4.31 -10.43
CA SER A 145 10.85 5.00 -10.34
C SER A 145 9.78 4.06 -9.74
N ASN A 146 8.62 4.61 -9.39
CA ASN A 146 7.55 3.83 -8.79
C ASN A 146 6.98 2.75 -9.73
N LEU A 147 6.84 3.06 -11.01
CA LEU A 147 6.31 2.12 -12.01
C LEU A 147 7.35 1.05 -12.35
N GLU A 148 8.60 1.46 -12.59
CA GLU A 148 9.72 0.54 -12.82
C GLU A 148 9.88 -0.44 -11.67
N PHE A 149 9.70 -0.01 -10.42
CA PHE A 149 9.78 -0.92 -9.28
C PHE A 149 8.64 -1.95 -9.27
N LEU A 150 7.41 -1.59 -9.64
CA LEU A 150 6.30 -2.56 -9.72
C LEU A 150 6.56 -3.62 -10.79
N ASP A 151 7.08 -3.20 -11.94
CA ASP A 151 7.47 -4.11 -13.02
C ASP A 151 8.65 -4.99 -12.60
N PHE A 152 9.65 -4.41 -11.94
CA PHE A 152 10.79 -5.15 -11.39
C PHE A 152 10.37 -6.18 -10.33
N PHE A 153 9.47 -5.80 -9.42
CA PHE A 153 8.90 -6.68 -8.40
C PHE A 153 8.17 -7.86 -9.03
N LYS A 154 7.36 -7.60 -10.08
CA LYS A 154 6.68 -8.64 -10.86
C LYS A 154 7.69 -9.55 -11.60
N ASN A 155 8.72 -8.98 -12.22
CA ASN A 155 9.76 -9.73 -12.93
C ASN A 155 10.62 -10.60 -12.00
N CYS A 156 10.84 -10.16 -10.76
CA CYS A 156 11.41 -10.97 -9.68
C CYS A 156 10.47 -12.10 -9.22
N LYS A 157 9.28 -12.23 -9.82
CA LYS A 157 8.25 -13.22 -9.46
C LYS A 157 7.76 -13.02 -8.02
N CYS A 158 7.79 -11.77 -7.55
CA CYS A 158 7.24 -11.38 -6.26
C CYS A 158 5.77 -11.00 -6.40
N TYR A 159 4.97 -11.34 -5.40
CA TYR A 159 3.56 -10.99 -5.33
C TYR A 159 3.17 -10.69 -3.88
N LEU A 160 2.24 -9.76 -3.67
CA LEU A 160 1.68 -9.41 -2.37
C LEU A 160 0.20 -9.75 -2.37
N ASP A 161 -0.16 -10.65 -1.47
CA ASP A 161 -1.55 -11.01 -1.16
C ASP A 161 -1.80 -10.79 0.34
N ASP A 162 -3.03 -10.98 0.78
CA ASP A 162 -3.46 -10.73 2.15
C ASP A 162 -4.01 -12.00 2.81
N LEU A 163 -3.91 -12.10 4.13
CA LEU A 163 -4.55 -13.16 4.90
C LEU A 163 -6.08 -13.08 4.78
N CYS A 164 -6.63 -11.88 4.94
CA CYS A 164 -8.06 -11.60 4.82
C CYS A 164 -8.35 -10.92 3.48
N LEU A 165 -9.43 -11.32 2.79
CA LEU A 165 -9.82 -10.75 1.49
C LEU A 165 -10.61 -9.45 1.60
N VAL A 166 -11.12 -9.14 2.80
CA VAL A 166 -11.88 -7.91 3.05
C VAL A 166 -11.14 -7.01 4.02
N PRO A 167 -11.30 -5.67 3.92
CA PRO A 167 -10.64 -4.76 4.84
C PRO A 167 -11.07 -4.97 6.29
N ILE A 168 -10.09 -5.11 7.20
CA ILE A 168 -10.35 -5.26 8.64
C ILE A 168 -9.75 -4.13 9.51
N ASN A 169 -9.23 -3.08 8.88
CA ASN A 169 -8.53 -1.98 9.56
C ASN A 169 -9.37 -1.23 10.62
N ASN A 170 -10.69 -1.24 10.46
CA ASN A 170 -11.63 -0.54 11.35
C ASN A 170 -12.20 -1.45 12.46
N LYS A 171 -11.69 -2.69 12.56
CA LYS A 171 -12.14 -3.69 13.53
C LYS A 171 -11.32 -3.63 14.81
N THR A 172 -11.93 -4.03 15.92
CA THR A 172 -11.24 -4.19 17.22
C THR A 172 -10.19 -5.31 17.14
N ASP A 173 -9.24 -5.33 18.08
CA ASP A 173 -8.20 -6.37 18.08
C ASP A 173 -8.77 -7.79 18.21
N PHE A 174 -9.85 -7.96 19.00
CA PHE A 174 -10.57 -9.22 19.14
C PHE A 174 -11.23 -9.65 17.82
N GLU A 175 -11.96 -8.76 17.15
CA GLU A 175 -12.57 -9.05 15.85
C GLU A 175 -11.51 -9.36 14.78
N ARG A 176 -10.40 -8.61 14.75
CA ARG A 176 -9.28 -8.87 13.83
C ARG A 176 -8.69 -10.25 14.09
N GLU A 177 -8.56 -10.66 15.35
CA GLU A 177 -8.09 -12.01 15.68
C GLU A 177 -8.99 -13.10 15.09
N GLN A 178 -10.31 -12.96 15.22
CA GLN A 178 -11.27 -13.93 14.66
C GLN A 178 -11.20 -13.94 13.12
N LEU A 179 -11.21 -12.78 12.49
CA LEU A 179 -11.14 -12.67 11.03
C LEU A 179 -9.82 -13.23 10.47
N ARG A 180 -8.70 -13.07 11.18
CA ARG A 180 -7.43 -13.71 10.83
C ARG A 180 -7.50 -15.25 10.92
N LYS A 181 -8.20 -15.80 11.92
CA LYS A 181 -8.44 -17.26 12.04
C LYS A 181 -9.28 -17.77 10.87
N GLU A 182 -10.35 -17.06 10.54
CA GLU A 182 -11.22 -17.39 9.40
C GLU A 182 -10.49 -17.32 8.05
N GLY A 183 -9.54 -16.38 7.92
CA GLY A 183 -8.73 -16.21 6.72
C GLY A 183 -7.75 -17.36 6.44
N ILE A 184 -7.41 -18.20 7.43
CA ILE A 184 -6.41 -19.27 7.29
C ILE A 184 -6.76 -20.23 6.15
N SER A 185 -7.98 -20.76 6.13
CA SER A 185 -8.39 -21.76 5.14
C SER A 185 -8.35 -21.19 3.73
N GLN A 186 -8.85 -19.98 3.53
CA GLN A 186 -8.85 -19.32 2.22
C GLN A 186 -7.43 -18.98 1.75
N LEU A 187 -6.57 -18.50 2.66
CA LEU A 187 -5.17 -18.27 2.34
C LEU A 187 -4.45 -19.57 1.97
N SER A 188 -4.77 -20.70 2.62
CA SER A 188 -4.12 -21.98 2.32
C SER A 188 -4.37 -22.46 0.89
N ILE A 189 -5.58 -22.24 0.36
CA ILE A 189 -5.93 -22.54 -1.04
C ILE A 189 -5.05 -21.69 -1.96
N ARG A 190 -5.00 -20.38 -1.74
CA ARG A 190 -4.17 -19.47 -2.56
C ARG A 190 -2.68 -19.79 -2.48
N ILE A 191 -2.16 -20.15 -1.29
CA ILE A 191 -0.75 -20.57 -1.13
C ILE A 191 -0.48 -21.84 -1.96
N ASN A 192 -1.40 -22.80 -1.95
CA ASN A 192 -1.27 -24.02 -2.76
C ASN A 192 -1.28 -23.69 -4.27
N ASP A 193 -2.22 -22.85 -4.71
CA ASP A 193 -2.34 -22.41 -6.10
C ASP A 193 -1.10 -21.64 -6.59
N TYR A 194 -0.57 -20.75 -5.75
CA TYR A 194 0.64 -19.98 -6.07
C TYR A 194 1.90 -20.85 -6.02
N ASN A 195 1.91 -21.87 -5.17
CA ASN A 195 3.04 -22.77 -4.89
C ASN A 195 4.40 -22.02 -4.77
N PRO A 196 4.51 -21.03 -3.86
CA PRO A 196 5.69 -20.19 -3.78
C PRO A 196 6.90 -20.94 -3.22
N LYS A 197 8.11 -20.50 -3.60
CA LYS A 197 9.36 -20.97 -3.00
C LYS A 197 9.65 -20.29 -1.67
N ALA A 198 9.22 -19.04 -1.54
CA ALA A 198 9.42 -18.24 -0.34
C ALA A 198 8.14 -17.52 0.09
N ILE A 199 7.93 -17.42 1.41
CA ILE A 199 6.85 -16.61 1.99
C ILE A 199 7.43 -15.60 2.97
N ILE A 200 7.07 -14.33 2.79
CA ILE A 200 7.47 -13.22 3.66
C ILE A 200 6.23 -12.60 4.30
N VAL A 201 6.10 -12.73 5.62
CA VAL A 201 4.94 -12.18 6.33
C VAL A 201 5.21 -10.75 6.73
N VAL A 202 4.35 -9.83 6.29
CA VAL A 202 4.44 -8.42 6.64
C VAL A 202 3.53 -8.16 7.84
N MET A 203 4.15 -7.88 8.99
CA MET A 203 3.60 -7.80 10.35
C MET A 203 3.75 -9.11 11.15
N LYS A 204 4.62 -9.07 12.16
CA LYS A 204 4.99 -10.23 12.99
C LYS A 204 3.81 -10.93 13.67
N SER A 205 2.75 -10.21 14.02
CA SER A 205 1.55 -10.81 14.63
C SER A 205 0.79 -11.75 13.70
N LEU A 206 1.02 -11.70 12.38
CA LEU A 206 0.38 -12.61 11.42
C LEU A 206 1.09 -13.97 11.32
N GLU A 207 2.32 -14.08 11.85
CA GLU A 207 3.19 -15.23 11.62
C GLU A 207 2.52 -16.58 11.94
N MET A 208 1.82 -16.65 13.08
CA MET A 208 1.16 -17.88 13.52
C MET A 208 0.00 -18.30 12.60
N TYR A 209 -0.72 -17.36 12.02
CA TYR A 209 -1.85 -17.62 11.12
C TYR A 209 -1.34 -18.08 9.76
N VAL A 210 -0.30 -17.42 9.25
CA VAL A 210 0.33 -17.79 7.99
C VAL A 210 1.00 -19.17 8.10
N LYS A 211 1.69 -19.49 9.21
CA LYS A 211 2.25 -20.84 9.43
C LYS A 211 1.18 -21.93 9.40
N GLN A 212 0.00 -21.67 9.96
CA GLN A 212 -1.13 -22.59 9.88
C GLN A 212 -1.62 -22.75 8.43
N ALA A 213 -1.76 -21.64 7.70
CA ALA A 213 -2.15 -21.69 6.28
C ALA A 213 -1.15 -22.46 5.41
N ILE A 214 0.16 -22.27 5.64
CA ILE A 214 1.23 -23.02 4.96
C ILE A 214 1.11 -24.53 5.25
N LYS A 215 0.89 -24.90 6.52
CA LYS A 215 0.73 -26.30 6.91
C LYS A 215 -0.47 -26.95 6.20
N LEU A 216 -1.59 -26.25 6.11
CA LEU A 216 -2.78 -26.72 5.39
C LEU A 216 -2.56 -26.80 3.88
N ALA A 217 -1.83 -25.84 3.31
CA ALA A 217 -1.53 -25.79 1.89
C ALA A 217 -0.60 -26.92 1.42
N GLY A 218 0.17 -27.53 2.34
CA GLY A 218 1.06 -28.64 2.03
C GLY A 218 2.25 -28.27 1.14
N VAL A 219 2.58 -26.98 1.01
CA VAL A 219 3.67 -26.50 0.16
C VAL A 219 5.03 -26.68 0.84
N LYS A 220 6.07 -26.93 0.04
CA LYS A 220 7.47 -26.99 0.51
C LYS A 220 8.17 -25.66 0.25
N LEU A 221 8.38 -24.88 1.30
CA LEU A 221 9.13 -23.62 1.20
C LEU A 221 10.63 -23.86 1.29
N GLN A 222 11.38 -23.08 0.50
CA GLN A 222 12.82 -22.93 0.62
C GLN A 222 13.18 -21.83 1.62
N TYR A 223 12.31 -20.85 1.80
CA TYR A 223 12.54 -19.72 2.70
C TYR A 223 11.24 -19.21 3.34
N PHE A 224 11.30 -18.88 4.62
CA PHE A 224 10.21 -18.25 5.35
C PHE A 224 10.78 -17.21 6.30
N ASN A 225 10.23 -15.99 6.30
CA ASN A 225 10.62 -14.96 7.25
C ASN A 225 9.47 -13.99 7.52
N THR A 226 9.61 -13.18 8.57
CA THR A 226 8.65 -12.14 8.95
C THR A 226 9.33 -10.79 9.09
N THR A 227 8.64 -9.75 8.66
CA THR A 227 9.12 -8.36 8.73
C THR A 227 8.13 -7.46 9.44
N SER A 228 8.64 -6.39 10.03
CA SER A 228 7.85 -5.35 10.67
C SER A 228 7.03 -4.57 9.63
N PHE A 229 5.80 -4.19 9.96
CA PHE A 229 5.04 -3.28 9.10
C PHE A 229 5.54 -1.83 9.29
N PRO A 230 5.78 -1.05 8.22
CA PRO A 230 6.42 0.27 8.31
C PRO A 230 5.46 1.38 8.75
N SER A 231 4.80 1.19 9.90
CA SER A 231 3.88 2.16 10.50
C SER A 231 4.05 2.25 12.02
N PHE A 232 3.30 3.16 12.64
CA PHE A 232 3.21 3.42 14.09
C PHE A 232 4.47 4.01 14.76
N SER A 233 5.69 3.62 14.35
CA SER A 233 6.92 4.15 14.94
C SER A 233 8.08 4.26 13.93
N ALA A 234 9.04 5.16 14.20
CA ALA A 234 10.28 5.24 13.43
C ALA A 234 11.10 3.94 13.51
N LYS A 235 11.07 3.27 14.68
CA LYS A 235 11.69 1.96 14.88
C LYS A 235 11.10 0.91 13.93
N ASN A 236 9.79 0.85 13.78
CA ASN A 236 9.14 -0.10 12.86
C ASN A 236 9.50 0.16 11.40
N LYS A 237 9.57 1.44 10.99
CA LYS A 237 10.03 1.80 9.64
C LYS A 237 11.47 1.35 9.39
N LYS A 238 12.36 1.62 10.36
CA LYS A 238 13.77 1.20 10.31
C LYS A 238 13.89 -0.32 10.26
N ASN A 239 13.16 -1.03 11.11
CA ASN A 239 13.16 -2.49 11.15
C ASN A 239 12.62 -3.10 9.84
N CYS A 240 11.50 -2.59 9.32
CA CYS A 240 10.94 -3.02 8.04
C CYS A 240 12.02 -2.97 6.95
N PHE A 241 12.71 -1.84 6.82
CA PHE A 241 13.76 -1.66 5.82
C PHE A 241 14.90 -2.68 6.00
N PHE A 242 15.56 -2.72 7.17
CA PHE A 242 16.72 -3.60 7.37
C PHE A 242 16.37 -5.09 7.33
N GLU A 243 15.17 -5.48 7.81
CA GLU A 243 14.69 -6.85 7.71
C GLU A 243 14.46 -7.23 6.25
N ASN A 244 13.85 -6.35 5.43
CA ASN A 244 13.65 -6.63 4.01
C ASN A 244 14.96 -6.67 3.22
N VAL A 245 15.94 -5.80 3.49
CA VAL A 245 17.27 -5.87 2.84
C VAL A 245 17.92 -7.24 3.08
N LYS A 246 17.90 -7.72 4.34
CA LYS A 246 18.43 -9.05 4.68
C LYS A 246 17.67 -10.17 3.98
N ILE A 247 16.33 -10.08 3.95
CA ILE A 247 15.47 -11.06 3.27
C ILE A 247 15.80 -11.10 1.78
N ILE A 248 15.83 -9.96 1.10
CA ILE A 248 16.08 -9.86 -0.35
C ILE A 248 17.47 -10.44 -0.69
N ASN A 249 18.50 -10.08 0.09
CA ASN A 249 19.85 -10.62 -0.10
C ASN A 249 19.89 -12.15 0.07
N GLU A 250 19.13 -12.72 1.01
CA GLU A 250 19.05 -14.17 1.16
C GLU A 250 18.25 -14.82 0.02
N LEU A 251 17.17 -14.19 -0.46
CA LEU A 251 16.40 -14.66 -1.62
C LEU A 251 17.26 -14.70 -2.90
N ILE A 252 18.13 -13.71 -3.09
CA ILE A 252 19.14 -13.66 -4.15
C ILE A 252 20.13 -14.83 -4.00
N LYS A 253 20.69 -15.00 -2.80
CA LYS A 253 21.66 -16.07 -2.50
C LYS A 253 21.08 -17.47 -2.74
N LEU A 254 19.81 -17.67 -2.41
CA LEU A 254 19.06 -18.90 -2.65
C LEU A 254 18.58 -19.06 -4.10
N LYS A 255 18.86 -18.08 -4.99
CA LYS A 255 18.41 -18.05 -6.39
C LYS A 255 16.88 -18.17 -6.52
N ILE A 256 16.15 -17.66 -5.54
CA ILE A 256 14.68 -17.58 -5.57
C ILE A 256 14.23 -16.39 -6.43
N ILE A 257 14.97 -15.28 -6.32
CA ILE A 257 14.92 -14.13 -7.22
C ILE A 257 16.27 -13.97 -7.93
N GLN A 258 16.29 -13.33 -9.09
CA GLN A 258 17.48 -13.23 -9.93
C GLN A 258 18.40 -12.10 -9.45
N ASN A 259 19.71 -12.28 -9.63
CA ASN A 259 20.64 -11.16 -9.64
C ASN A 259 20.54 -10.46 -10.99
N ASN A 260 20.49 -9.13 -10.98
CA ASN A 260 20.87 -8.38 -12.18
C ASN A 260 22.36 -8.68 -12.39
N THR A 261 22.66 -9.40 -13.47
CA THR A 261 24.04 -9.54 -13.97
C THR A 261 24.21 -8.54 -15.08
#